data_AF-A0A645ITU5-F1
#
_entry.id   AF-A0A645ITU5-F1
#
_cell.length_a   1.000
_cell.length_b   1.000
_cell.length_c   1.000
_cell.angle_alpha   90.00
_cell.angle_beta   90.00
_cell.angle_gamma   90.00
#
_symmetry.space_group_name_H-M   'P 1'
#
loop_
_entity.id
_entity.type
_entity.pdbx_description
1 polymer ?
#
loop_
_entity_poly.entity_id
_entity_poly.type
_entity_poly.pdbx_seq_one_letter_code
_entity_poly.pdbx_strand_id
1 'polypeptide(L)'
;MSGYAESADDSFMVVTLPYDEGWKVEVNGETVRTYQVNGGYIGFPIDAGTNEINMYFVPAGFKAGFIVSAFGGLGFIILAVSEIRKHKGRRTDQK
;
A
#
# COMPACT_ATOMS: atom_id res chain seq x y z
N MET A 1 -11.92 2.26 0.01
CA MET A 1 -13.38 2.20 0.22
C MET A 1 -13.65 2.83 1.56
N SER A 2 -14.51 3.84 1.60
CA SER A 2 -14.85 4.57 2.82
C SER A 2 -16.35 4.49 3.01
N GLY A 3 -16.80 4.33 4.26
CA GLY A 3 -18.21 4.22 4.58
C GLY A 3 -18.46 4.37 6.08
N TYR A 4 -19.73 4.44 6.45
CA TYR A 4 -20.15 4.51 7.85
C TYR A 4 -21.02 3.31 8.19
N ALA A 5 -20.88 2.79 9.41
CA ALA A 5 -21.74 1.76 9.96
C ALA A 5 -22.20 2.18 11.35
N GLU A 6 -23.49 2.03 11.62
CA GLU A 6 -24.07 2.29 12.93
C GLU A 6 -24.32 0.95 13.64
N SER A 7 -23.91 0.86 14.90
CA SER A 7 -24.12 -0.32 15.75
C SER A 7 -24.71 0.09 17.09
N ALA A 8 -25.62 -0.70 17.65
CA ALA A 8 -26.16 -0.42 18.98
C ALA A 8 -25.14 -0.74 20.09
N ASP A 9 -24.34 -1.79 19.88
CA ASP A 9 -23.36 -2.32 20.83
C ASP A 9 -22.03 -2.61 20.13
N ASP A 10 -20.96 -2.78 20.89
CA ASP A 10 -19.68 -3.27 20.37
C ASP A 10 -19.89 -4.60 19.64
N SER A 11 -19.49 -4.63 18.37
CA SER A 11 -19.91 -5.67 17.45
C SER A 11 -18.78 -6.10 16.52
N PHE A 12 -19.01 -7.19 15.81
CA PHE A 12 -18.07 -7.71 14.83
C PHE A 12 -18.65 -7.59 13.43
N MET A 13 -18.06 -6.73 12.61
CA MET A 13 -18.50 -6.52 11.24
C MET A 13 -17.90 -7.58 10.32
N VAL A 14 -18.71 -8.13 9.43
CA VAL A 14 -18.27 -9.04 8.37
C VAL A 14 -18.60 -8.43 7.03
N VAL A 15 -17.59 -8.34 6.17
CA VAL A 15 -17.72 -7.85 4.80
C VAL A 15 -17.50 -9.02 3.86
N THR A 16 -18.40 -9.22 2.89
CA THR A 16 -18.34 -10.31 1.90
C THR A 16 -17.23 -10.15 0.85
N LEU A 17 -16.24 -9.29 1.13
CA LEU A 17 -15.01 -9.20 0.36
C LEU A 17 -14.11 -10.40 0.71
N PRO A 18 -13.54 -11.08 -0.30
CA PRO A 18 -12.56 -12.14 -0.06
C PRO A 18 -11.37 -11.63 0.76
N TYR A 19 -10.98 -12.41 1.75
CA TYR A 19 -9.84 -12.14 2.61
C TYR A 19 -8.54 -12.22 1.81
N ASP A 20 -7.67 -11.23 2.02
CA ASP A 20 -6.30 -11.17 1.53
C ASP A 20 -5.47 -10.36 2.54
N GLU A 21 -4.21 -10.73 2.74
CA GLU A 21 -3.30 -10.06 3.68
C GLU A 21 -3.01 -8.60 3.32
N GLY A 22 -3.20 -8.23 2.04
CA GLY A 22 -3.07 -6.88 1.54
C GLY A 22 -4.17 -5.93 1.99
N TRP A 23 -5.32 -6.45 2.46
CA TRP A 23 -6.38 -5.58 2.99
C TRP A 23 -5.99 -4.99 4.35
N LYS A 24 -6.15 -3.67 4.44
CA LYS A 24 -6.04 -2.87 5.66
C LYS A 24 -7.37 -2.20 5.94
N VAL A 25 -7.74 -2.17 7.21
CA VAL A 25 -8.98 -1.58 7.69
C VAL A 25 -8.66 -0.64 8.84
N GLU A 26 -9.22 0.56 8.75
CA GLU A 26 -9.21 1.58 9.77
C GLU A 26 -10.64 1.82 10.22
N VAL A 27 -10.86 1.81 11.54
CA VAL A 27 -12.14 2.12 12.17
C VAL A 27 -11.90 3.36 13.03
N ASN A 28 -12.68 4.41 12.79
CA ASN A 28 -12.55 5.70 13.49
C ASN A 28 -11.13 6.30 13.41
N GLY A 29 -10.41 6.03 12.31
CA GLY A 29 -9.04 6.49 12.08
C GLY A 29 -7.94 5.61 12.67
N GLU A 30 -8.28 4.54 13.39
CA GLU A 30 -7.32 3.59 13.96
C GLU A 30 -7.24 2.30 13.14
N THR A 31 -6.03 1.85 12.81
CA THR A 31 -5.85 0.57 12.10
C THR A 31 -6.24 -0.59 13.01
N VAL A 32 -7.28 -1.33 12.62
CA VAL A 32 -7.76 -2.49 13.35
C VAL A 32 -7.24 -3.80 12.76
N ARG A 33 -7.22 -4.83 13.58
CA ARG A 33 -6.88 -6.18 13.13
C ARG A 33 -8.03 -6.78 12.33
N THR A 34 -7.71 -7.31 11.16
CA THR A 34 -8.65 -8.04 10.30
C THR A 34 -8.49 -9.55 10.48
N TYR A 35 -9.59 -10.27 10.29
CA TYR A 35 -9.67 -11.71 10.45
C TYR A 35 -10.32 -12.34 9.22
N GLN A 36 -9.85 -13.53 8.85
CA GLN A 36 -10.54 -14.36 7.87
C GLN A 36 -11.70 -15.08 8.57
N VAL A 37 -12.91 -14.84 8.12
CA VAL A 37 -14.15 -15.40 8.69
C VAL A 37 -15.01 -16.03 7.61
N ASN A 38 -16.00 -16.84 8.01
CA ASN A 38 -17.03 -17.40 7.10
C ASN A 38 -16.47 -18.06 5.82
N GLY A 39 -15.35 -18.79 5.93
CA GLY A 39 -14.76 -19.52 4.82
C GLY A 39 -13.99 -18.67 3.80
N GLY A 40 -13.73 -17.38 4.09
CA GLY A 40 -12.89 -16.55 3.24
C GLY A 40 -13.25 -15.08 3.17
N TYR A 41 -14.09 -14.56 4.06
CA TYR A 41 -14.45 -13.14 4.13
C TYR A 41 -13.61 -12.37 5.13
N ILE A 42 -13.67 -11.05 5.06
CA ILE A 42 -12.99 -10.14 5.98
C ILE A 42 -13.93 -9.82 7.14
N GLY A 43 -13.42 -9.95 8.36
CA GLY A 43 -14.11 -9.49 9.57
C GLY A 43 -13.22 -8.64 10.47
N PHE A 44 -13.81 -7.68 11.17
CA PHE A 44 -13.12 -6.79 12.10
C PHE A 44 -14.09 -6.23 13.16
N PRO A 45 -13.59 -5.87 14.37
CA PRO A 45 -14.42 -5.26 15.40
C PRO A 45 -14.81 -3.81 15.03
N ILE A 46 -15.98 -3.40 15.50
CA ILE A 46 -16.48 -2.02 15.45
C ILE A 46 -17.08 -1.66 16.81
N ASP A 47 -17.05 -0.38 17.17
CA ASP A 47 -17.56 0.11 18.46
C ASP A 47 -19.08 0.36 18.39
N ALA A 48 -19.72 0.53 19.54
CA ALA A 48 -21.09 1.05 19.58
C ALA A 48 -21.17 2.49 18.99
N GLY A 49 -22.27 2.79 18.31
CA GLY A 49 -22.53 4.07 17.65
C GLY A 49 -22.09 4.12 16.19
N THR A 50 -21.82 5.32 15.70
CA THR A 50 -21.41 5.58 14.31
C THR A 50 -19.92 5.36 14.14
N ASN A 51 -19.55 4.37 13.34
CA ASN A 51 -18.18 4.06 13.00
C ASN A 51 -17.85 4.55 11.59
N GLU A 52 -16.75 5.28 11.44
CA GLU A 52 -16.15 5.55 10.14
C GLU A 52 -15.20 4.41 9.76
N ILE A 53 -15.45 3.76 8.63
CA ILE A 53 -14.69 2.59 8.18
C ILE A 53 -13.97 2.94 6.89
N ASN A 54 -12.64 2.85 6.92
CA ASN A 54 -11.76 3.08 5.79
C ASN A 54 -10.98 1.80 5.47
N MET A 55 -11.24 1.22 4.30
CA MET A 55 -10.58 0.01 3.82
C MET A 55 -9.73 0.31 2.59
N TYR A 56 -8.49 -0.16 2.56
CA TYR A 56 -7.61 -0.04 1.40
C TYR A 56 -6.75 -1.29 1.22
N PHE A 57 -6.31 -1.50 -0.03
CA PHE A 57 -5.56 -2.68 -0.41
C PHE A 57 -4.11 -2.29 -0.75
N VAL A 58 -3.17 -3.00 -0.14
CA VAL A 58 -1.74 -2.90 -0.45
C VAL A 58 -1.27 -4.26 -0.95
N PRO A 59 -0.99 -4.41 -2.26
CA PRO A 59 -0.54 -5.69 -2.81
C PRO A 59 0.72 -6.20 -2.12
N ALA A 60 0.76 -7.50 -1.86
CA ALA A 60 1.97 -8.17 -1.39
C ALA A 60 3.12 -7.90 -2.37
N GLY A 61 4.28 -7.52 -1.83
CA GLY A 61 5.45 -7.18 -2.63
C GLY A 61 5.48 -5.77 -3.21
N PHE A 62 4.45 -4.92 -3.02
CA PHE A 62 4.51 -3.52 -3.47
C PHE A 62 5.74 -2.77 -2.93
N LYS A 63 6.04 -2.95 -1.63
CA LYS A 63 7.24 -2.39 -0.99
C LYS A 63 8.53 -2.94 -1.60
N ALA A 64 8.60 -4.25 -1.86
CA ALA A 64 9.77 -4.88 -2.45
C ALA A 64 10.00 -4.41 -3.90
N GLY A 65 8.95 -4.38 -4.71
CA GLY A 65 8.98 -3.87 -6.08
C GLY A 65 9.39 -2.40 -6.14
N PHE A 66 8.90 -1.57 -5.23
CA PHE A 66 9.32 -0.18 -5.10
C PHE A 66 10.81 -0.05 -4.82
N ILE A 67 11.34 -0.83 -3.87
CA ILE A 67 12.77 -0.83 -3.53
C ILE A 67 13.63 -1.24 -4.73
N VAL A 68 13.28 -2.34 -5.41
CA VAL A 68 14.00 -2.82 -6.60
C VAL A 68 13.97 -1.77 -7.71
N SER A 69 12.82 -1.15 -7.95
CA SER A 69 12.66 -0.10 -8.97
C SER A 69 13.48 1.14 -8.64
N ALA A 70 13.55 1.53 -7.36
CA ALA A 70 14.35 2.66 -6.91
C ALA A 70 15.86 2.41 -7.15
N PHE A 71 16.37 1.23 -6.78
CA PHE A 71 17.77 0.87 -7.04
C PHE A 71 18.09 0.77 -8.53
N GLY A 72 17.20 0.16 -9.32
CA GLY A 72 17.35 0.10 -10.78
C GLY A 72 17.37 1.49 -11.41
N GLY A 73 16.45 2.37 -11.00
CA GLY A 73 16.39 3.76 -11.47
C GLY A 73 17.63 4.56 -11.09
N LEU A 74 18.12 4.44 -9.84
CA LEU A 74 19.36 5.08 -9.40
C LEU A 74 20.56 4.60 -10.22
N GLY A 75 20.68 3.28 -10.43
CA GLY A 75 21.73 2.70 -11.27
C GLY A 75 21.69 3.24 -12.70
N PHE A 76 20.50 3.31 -13.30
CA PHE A 76 20.30 3.86 -14.63
C PHE A 76 20.71 5.34 -14.72
N ILE A 77 20.32 6.17 -13.74
CA ILE A 77 20.69 7.59 -13.67
C ILE A 77 22.22 7.75 -13.58
N ILE A 78 22.89 6.95 -12.75
CA ILE A 78 24.35 7.01 -12.60
C ILE A 78 25.06 6.69 -13.93
N LEU A 79 24.60 5.66 -14.64
CA LEU A 79 25.15 5.27 -15.95
C LEU A 79 24.90 6.37 -16.99
N ALA A 80 23.67 6.89 -17.08
CA ALA A 80 23.32 7.95 -18.01
C ALA A 80 24.16 9.23 -17.80
N VAL A 81 24.33 9.65 -16.54
CA VAL A 81 25.17 10.83 -16.20
C VAL A 81 26.63 10.57 -16.55
N SER A 82 27.15 9.37 -16.28
CA SER A 82 28.53 9.00 -16.62
C SER A 82 28.78 9.06 -18.13
N GLU A 83 27.82 8.59 -18.93
CA GLU A 83 27.92 8.60 -20.40
C GLU A 83 27.89 10.03 -20.96
N ILE A 84 26.99 10.88 -20.45
CA ILE A 84 26.91 12.29 -20.83
C ILE A 84 28.21 13.04 -20.47
N ARG A 85 28.80 12.75 -19.30
CA ARG A 85 30.08 13.33 -18.88
C ARG A 85 31.24 12.89 -19.78
N LYS A 86 31.33 11.60 -20.13
CA LYS A 86 32.34 11.07 -21.06
C LYS A 86 32.23 11.73 -22.44
N HIS A 87 31.03 11.86 -22.98
CA HIS A 87 30.82 12.47 -24.29
C HIS A 87 31.12 13.98 -24.32
N LYS A 88 30.90 14.72 -23.22
CA LYS A 88 31.36 16.12 -23.11
C LYS A 88 32.87 16.26 -23.04
N GLY A 89 33.56 15.39 -22.28
CA GLY A 89 35.03 15.41 -22.20
C GLY A 89 35.70 15.16 -23.55
N ARG A 90 35.19 14.21 -24.33
CA ARG A 90 35.75 13.85 -25.66
C ARG A 90 35.58 14.92 -26.74
N ARG A 91 34.66 15.88 -26.56
CA ARG A 91 34.46 17.01 -27.50
C ARG A 91 35.40 18.20 -27.23
N THR A 92 35.95 18.32 -26.03
CA THR A 92 36.87 19.42 -25.67
C THR A 92 38.30 19.13 -26.10
N ASP A 93 38.73 17.86 -26.11
CA ASP A 93 40.07 17.45 -26.56
C ASP A 93 40.26 17.50 -28.10
N GLN A 94 39.19 17.69 -28.87
CA GLN A 94 39.24 17.74 -30.34
C GLN A 94 39.23 19.18 -30.91
N LYS A 95 39.40 20.20 -30.05
CA LYS A 95 39.39 21.62 -30.44
C LYS A 95 40.70 22.29 -30.03
#